data_AF-A0A1Y6KU49-F1
#
_entry.id   AF-A0A1Y6KU49-F1
#
_cell.length_a   1.000
_cell.length_b   1.000
_cell.length_c   1.000
_cell.angle_alpha   90.00
_cell.angle_beta   90.00
_cell.angle_gamma   90.00
#
_symmetry.space_group_name_H-M   'P 1'
#
loop_
_entity.id
_entity.type
_entity.pdbx_description
1 polymer ?
#
loop_
_entity_poly.entity_id
_entity_poly.type
_entity_poly.pdbx_seq_one_letter_code
_entity_poly.pdbx_strand_id
1 'polypeptide(L)' 'MNSESPAGVFIERFHIVIEPLNLDDVTAKDALDLLVDYLHGYALALNCSNEHSELDVEMLKGPLNMYCIALENA' A
#
# COMPACT_ATOMS: atom_id res chain seq x y z
N MET A 1 8.97 -17.89 -18.34
CA MET A 1 7.88 -18.38 -17.48
C MET A 1 8.12 -17.73 -16.14
N ASN A 2 7.37 -16.65 -15.91
CA ASN A 2 7.84 -15.48 -15.21
C ASN A 2 8.04 -15.78 -13.72
N SER A 3 9.27 -15.62 -13.26
CA SER A 3 9.60 -15.49 -11.85
C SER A 3 9.02 -14.15 -11.37
N GLU A 4 7.71 -14.10 -11.18
CA GLU A 4 7.02 -12.95 -10.62
C GLU A 4 7.49 -12.80 -9.18
N SER A 5 8.31 -11.79 -8.94
CA SER A 5 8.71 -11.45 -7.58
C SER A 5 7.45 -11.11 -6.77
N PRO A 6 7.46 -11.32 -5.44
CA PRO A 6 6.33 -10.92 -4.58
C PRO A 6 5.91 -9.46 -4.80
N ALA A 7 6.87 -8.58 -5.09
CA ALA A 7 6.61 -7.19 -5.44
C ALA A 7 5.87 -7.04 -6.78
N GLY A 8 6.25 -7.80 -7.82
CA GLY A 8 5.55 -7.79 -9.10
C GLY A 8 4.10 -8.24 -8.99
N VAL A 9 3.85 -9.32 -8.24
CA VAL A 9 2.48 -9.79 -7.97
C VAL A 9 1.66 -8.76 -7.19
N PHE A 10 2.27 -8.06 -6.22
CA PHE A 10 1.61 -7.01 -5.47
C PHE A 10 1.19 -5.84 -6.39
N ILE A 11 2.12 -5.37 -7.24
CA ILE A 11 1.87 -4.27 -8.18
C ILE A 11 0.76 -4.63 -9.16
N GLU A 12 0.80 -5.83 -9.74
CA GLU A 12 -0.23 -6.30 -10.66
C GLU A 12 -1.62 -6.32 -9.98
N ARG A 13 -1.71 -6.89 -8.77
CA ARG A 13 -2.97 -6.92 -8.01
C ARG A 13 -3.44 -5.52 -7.64
N PHE A 14 -2.53 -4.63 -7.30
CA PHE A 14 -2.85 -3.24 -7.01
C PHE A 14 -3.51 -2.59 -8.23
N HIS A 15 -2.92 -2.73 -9.43
CA HIS A 15 -3.49 -2.21 -10.67
C HIS A 15 -4.87 -2.77 -10.99
N ILE A 16 -5.11 -4.07 -10.75
CA ILE A 16 -6.44 -4.67 -10.92
C ILE A 16 -7.48 -4.03 -9.98
N VAL A 17 -7.09 -3.71 -8.75
CA VAL A 17 -8.00 -3.12 -7.75
C VAL A 17 -8.36 -1.68 -8.10
N ILE A 18 -7.42 -0.89 -8.62
CA ILE A 18 -7.64 0.51 -8.97
C ILE A 18 -8.17 0.72 -10.40
N GLU A 19 -8.19 -0.32 -11.24
CA GLU A 19 -8.69 -0.25 -12.63
C GLU A 19 -10.06 0.44 -12.75
N PRO A 20 -11.07 0.17 -11.89
CA PRO A 20 -12.38 0.82 -11.99
C PRO A 20 -12.36 2.33 -11.72
N LEU A 21 -11.31 2.84 -11.07
CA LEU A 21 -11.15 4.27 -10.78
C LEU A 21 -10.70 5.07 -12.01
N ASN A 22 -10.21 4.39 -13.05
CA ASN A 22 -9.78 5.01 -14.31
C ASN A 22 -8.83 6.21 -14.11
N LEU A 23 -7.88 6.04 -13.18
CA LEU A 23 -6.84 7.02 -12.88
C LEU A 23 -5.86 7.12 -14.04
N ASP A 24 -5.23 8.29 -14.21
CA ASP A 24 -4.12 8.42 -15.14
C ASP A 24 -2.86 7.71 -14.61
N ASP A 25 -1.92 7.43 -15.51
CA ASP A 25 -0.70 6.66 -15.18
C ASP A 25 0.16 7.33 -14.10
N VAL A 26 0.14 8.66 -14.00
CA VAL A 26 0.91 9.40 -12.98
C VAL A 26 0.24 9.21 -11.63
N THR A 27 -1.06 9.46 -11.54
CA THR A 27 -1.83 9.28 -10.30
C THR A 27 -1.80 7.83 -9.81
N ALA A 28 -1.91 6.85 -10.71
CA ALA A 28 -1.81 5.43 -10.36
C ALA A 28 -0.42 5.05 -9.83
N LYS A 29 0.63 5.65 -10.39
CA LYS A 29 2.01 5.44 -9.92
C LYS A 29 2.25 6.11 -8.57
N ASP A 30 1.85 7.36 -8.40
CA ASP A 30 2.00 8.10 -7.15
C ASP A 30 1.22 7.41 -6.02
N ALA A 31 0.04 6.88 -6.33
CA ALA A 31 -0.75 6.04 -5.43
C ALA A 31 0.02 4.80 -4.98
N LEU A 32 0.60 4.04 -5.91
CA LEU A 32 1.37 2.85 -5.62
C LEU A 32 2.59 3.18 -4.75
N ASP A 33 3.37 4.16 -5.16
CA ASP A 33 4.61 4.57 -4.48
C ASP A 33 4.29 5.00 -3.03
N LEU A 34 3.22 5.78 -2.82
CA LEU A 34 2.76 6.18 -1.48
C LEU A 34 2.36 5.00 -0.59
N LEU A 35 1.59 4.05 -1.12
CA LEU A 35 1.16 2.87 -0.36
C LEU A 35 2.36 2.00 0.02
N VAL A 36 3.27 1.78 -0.92
CA VAL A 36 4.46 0.96 -0.71
C VAL A 36 5.40 1.60 0.33
N ASP A 37 5.62 2.91 0.26
CA ASP A 37 6.42 3.64 1.24
C ASP A 37 5.81 3.57 2.65
N TYR A 38 4.48 3.70 2.75
CA TYR A 38 3.78 3.53 4.02
C TYR A 38 3.96 2.13 4.58
N LEU A 39 3.77 1.08 3.77
CA LEU A 39 3.93 -0.31 4.18
C LEU A 39 5.38 -0.62 4.61
N HIS A 40 6.38 -0.12 3.89
CA HIS A 40 7.79 -0.27 4.26
C HIS A 40 8.10 0.44 5.58
N GLY A 41 7.62 1.67 5.76
CA GLY A 41 7.78 2.42 7.01
C GLY A 41 7.12 1.72 8.18
N TYR A 42 5.92 1.18 7.97
CA TYR A 42 5.19 0.43 8.99
C TYR A 42 5.90 -0.88 9.37
N ALA A 43 6.37 -1.65 8.39
CA ALA A 43 7.16 -2.85 8.62
C ALA A 43 8.49 -2.56 9.34
N LEU A 44 9.14 -1.44 9.03
CA LEU A 44 10.33 -1.00 9.75
C LEU A 44 10.01 -0.63 11.20
N ALA A 45 8.93 0.14 11.42
CA ALA A 45 8.48 0.51 12.76
C ALA A 45 8.14 -0.72 13.61
N LEU A 46 7.46 -1.72 13.03
CA LEU A 46 7.19 -3.03 13.66
C LEU A 46 8.45 -3.80 14.05
N ASN A 47 9.50 -3.75 13.22
CA ASN A 47 10.76 -4.41 13.52
C ASN A 47 11.59 -3.66 14.57
N CYS A 48 11.42 -2.33 14.66
CA CYS A 48 12.14 -1.48 15.62
C CYS A 48 11.38 -1.30 16.95
N SER A 49 10.11 -1.68 17.03
CA SER A 49 9.37 -1.67 18.29
C SER A 49 9.95 -2.70 19.26
N ASN A 50 10.69 -2.21 20.25
CA ASN A 50 10.97 -2.97 21.47
C ASN A 50 9.65 -3.25 22.21
N GLU A 51 9.66 -4.18 23.18
CA GLU A 51 8.54 -4.81 23.92
C GLU A 51 7.42 -3.89 24.50
N HIS A 52 7.44 -2.58 24.24
CA HIS A 52 6.49 -1.58 24.74
C HIS A 52 5.60 -0.93 23.67
N SER A 53 5.75 -1.27 22.39
CA SER A 53 4.90 -0.71 21.33
C SER A 53 4.04 -1.82 20.70
N GLU A 54 2.76 -1.86 21.05
CA GLU A 54 1.73 -2.71 20.43
C GLU A 54 1.37 -2.18 19.03
N LEU A 55 2.35 -2.13 18.12
CA LEU A 55 2.04 -1.95 16.70
C LEU A 55 1.39 -3.25 16.21
N ASP A 56 0.09 -3.18 15.93
CA ASP A 56 -0.71 -4.29 15.42
C ASP A 56 -1.21 -3.99 14.01
N VAL A 57 -1.29 -5.04 13.18
CA VAL A 57 -1.82 -5.01 11.81
C VAL A 57 -3.19 -4.34 11.73
N GLU A 58 -4.01 -4.45 12.78
CA GLU A 58 -5.30 -3.74 12.88
C GLU A 58 -5.17 -2.21 12.76
N MET A 59 -4.04 -1.63 13.16
CA MET A 59 -3.78 -0.19 13.06
C MET A 59 -3.58 0.28 11.62
N LEU A 60 -3.29 -0.62 10.67
CA LEU A 60 -3.22 -0.30 9.23
C LEU A 60 -4.58 0.08 8.65
N LYS A 61 -5.68 -0.37 9.27
CA LYS A 61 -7.04 -0.21 8.73
C LYS A 61 -7.43 1.25 8.54
N GLY A 62 -7.07 2.12 9.48
CA GLY A 62 -7.39 3.56 9.41
C GLY A 62 -6.68 4.26 8.25
N PRO A 63 -5.33 4.18 8.17
CA PRO A 63 -4.56 4.73 7.05
C PRO A 63 -4.94 4.15 5.69
N LEU A 64 -5.20 2.84 5.60
CA LEU A 64 -5.67 2.22 4.36
C LEU A 64 -7.05 2.75 3.95
N ASN A 65 -7.97 2.95 4.90
CA ASN A 65 -9.27 3.54 4.59
C ASN A 65 -9.14 4.98 4.09
N MET A 66 -8.28 5.79 4.72
CA MET A 66 -7.98 7.15 4.24
C MET A 66 -7.38 7.14 2.84
N TYR A 67 -6.46 6.21 2.57
CA TYR A 67 -5.86 6.01 1.27
C TYR A 67 -6.90 5.66 0.20
N CYS A 68 -7.80 4.71 0.47
CA CYS A 68 -8.88 4.36 -0.47
C CYS A 68 -9.80 5.55 -0.76
N ILE A 69 -10.19 6.32 0.27
CA ILE A 69 -11.00 7.53 0.09
C ILE A 69 -10.25 8.56 -0.77
N ALA A 70 -8.94 8.74 -0.56
CA ALA A 70 -8.14 9.67 -1.36
C ALA A 70 -8.11 9.24 -2.83
N LEU A 71 -7.93 7.94 -3.11
CA LEU A 71 -7.93 7.41 -4.47
C LEU A 71 -9.29 7.52 -5.17
N GLU A 72 -10.39 7.30 -4.45
CA GLU A 72 -11.74 7.45 -4.99
C GLU A 72 -12.07 8.91 -5.38
N ASN A 73 -11.32 9.88 -4.85
CA ASN A 73 -11.52 11.31 -5.09
C ASN A 73 -10.34 11.97 -5.83
N ALA A 74 -9.43 11.16 -6.39
CA ALA A 74 -8.26 11.63 -7.12
C ALA A 74 -8.59 12.10 -8.55
#